data_AF-A0ABD1CPY5-F1
#
_entry.id   AF-A0ABD1CPY5-F1
#
_cell.length_a   1.000
_cell.length_b   1.000
_cell.length_c   1.000
_cell.angle_alpha   90.00
_cell.angle_beta   90.00
_cell.angle_gamma   90.00
#
_symmetry.space_group_name_H-M   'P 1'
#
loop_
_entity.id
_entity.type
_entity.pdbx_description
1 polymer ?
#
loop_
_entity_poly.entity_id
_entity_poly.type
_entity_poly.pdbx_seq_one_letter_code
_entity_poly.pdbx_strand_id
1 'polypeptide(L)'
;MSPVQSSVILTSVIVLSSLVSVAYSALPSQFKLCSRNDPKVEQCIISAVDHIRKNLAEGDFGEGFDVPKLEPLYVEQMKMQRGQDFQAVFNKLNVYGASTFKIDRLQSKPSNLSFDLVTSIPKLNFTGKYSLKMKLLFLEL
;
A
#
# COMPACT_ATOMS: atom_id res chain seq x y z
N MET A 1 -27.04 -29.34 -45.51
CA MET A 1 -25.96 -28.98 -44.57
C MET A 1 -25.68 -30.19 -43.70
N SER A 2 -24.49 -30.79 -43.78
CA SER A 2 -24.18 -32.10 -43.18
C SER A 2 -24.12 -32.03 -41.65
N PRO A 3 -24.57 -33.08 -40.92
CA PRO A 3 -24.59 -33.10 -39.43
C PRO A 3 -23.20 -32.90 -38.81
N VAL A 4 -22.15 -33.19 -39.58
CA VAL A 4 -20.74 -33.01 -39.22
C VAL A 4 -20.36 -31.53 -39.06
N GLN A 5 -20.89 -30.62 -39.89
CA GLN A 5 -20.57 -29.19 -39.80
C GLN A 5 -21.12 -28.56 -38.51
N SER A 6 -22.29 -29.02 -38.04
CA SER A 6 -22.92 -28.50 -36.82
C SER A 6 -22.15 -28.91 -35.55
N SER A 7 -21.65 -30.15 -35.48
CA SER A 7 -20.83 -30.62 -34.35
C SER A 7 -19.48 -29.91 -34.25
N VAL A 8 -18.84 -29.58 -35.37
CA VAL A 8 -17.53 -28.88 -35.39
C VAL A 8 -17.65 -27.43 -34.91
N ILE A 9 -18.75 -26.76 -35.26
CA ILE A 9 -19.02 -25.39 -34.76
C ILE A 9 -19.27 -25.42 -33.26
N LEU A 10 -20.06 -26.39 -32.78
CA LEU A 10 -20.38 -26.52 -31.36
C LEU A 10 -19.13 -26.78 -30.51
N THR A 11 -18.24 -27.68 -30.97
CA THR A 11 -16.98 -27.96 -30.25
C THR A 11 -16.03 -26.76 -30.28
N SER A 12 -15.93 -26.03 -31.40
CA SER A 12 -15.13 -24.79 -31.47
C SER A 12 -15.64 -23.71 -30.50
N VAL A 13 -16.95 -23.52 -30.39
CA VAL A 13 -17.54 -22.52 -29.46
C VAL A 13 -17.28 -22.90 -27.99
N ILE A 14 -17.38 -24.18 -27.65
CA ILE A 14 -17.12 -24.67 -26.28
C ILE A 14 -15.64 -24.49 -25.91
N VAL A 15 -14.72 -24.78 -26.83
CA VAL A 15 -13.27 -24.60 -26.62
C VAL A 15 -12.89 -23.12 -26.52
N LEU A 16 -13.54 -22.25 -27.29
CA LEU A 16 -13.31 -20.79 -27.21
C LEU A 16 -13.87 -20.20 -25.91
N SER A 17 -15.00 -20.71 -25.41
CA SER A 17 -15.60 -20.30 -24.13
C SER A 17 -14.73 -20.68 -22.93
N SER A 18 -14.15 -21.88 -22.91
CA SER A 18 -13.31 -22.34 -21.79
C SER A 18 -11.95 -21.63 -21.71
N LEU A 19 -11.44 -21.11 -22.83
CA LEU A 19 -10.21 -20.28 -22.87
C LEU A 19 -10.43 -18.85 -22.34
N VAL A 20 -11.67 -18.35 -22.26
CA VAL A 20 -11.95 -16.99 -21.74
C VAL A 20 -11.96 -16.94 -20.21
N SER A 21 -12.03 -18.09 -19.52
CA SER A 21 -11.95 -18.19 -18.05
C SER A 21 -10.53 -18.00 -17.49
N VAL A 22 -9.58 -17.53 -18.30
CA VAL A 22 -8.17 -17.38 -17.90
C VAL A 22 -7.98 -16.11 -17.06
N ALA A 23 -7.72 -16.34 -15.77
CA ALA A 23 -7.04 -15.45 -14.84
C ALA A 23 -7.65 -14.04 -14.63
N TYR A 24 -8.83 -13.99 -14.02
CA TYR A 24 -9.20 -12.79 -13.28
C TYR A 24 -8.53 -12.87 -11.90
N SER A 25 -7.37 -12.23 -11.75
CA SER A 25 -6.81 -11.94 -10.42
C SER A 25 -7.74 -10.93 -9.76
N ALA A 26 -8.80 -11.43 -9.14
CA ALA A 26 -9.71 -10.60 -8.36
C ALA A 26 -8.92 -9.95 -7.24
N LEU A 27 -8.98 -8.62 -7.16
CA LEU A 27 -8.58 -7.94 -5.93
C LEU A 27 -9.47 -8.47 -4.81
N PRO A 28 -8.92 -8.66 -3.59
CA PRO A 28 -9.72 -9.06 -2.45
C PRO A 28 -10.95 -8.16 -2.24
N SER A 29 -12.03 -8.75 -1.73
CA SER A 29 -13.36 -8.12 -1.67
C SER A 29 -13.44 -6.80 -0.87
N GLN A 30 -12.51 -6.55 0.05
CA GLN A 30 -12.47 -5.30 0.82
C GLN A 30 -11.92 -4.09 0.03
N PHE A 31 -11.31 -4.29 -1.14
CA PHE A 31 -10.88 -3.16 -1.97
C PHE A 31 -12.07 -2.53 -2.68
N LYS A 32 -12.40 -1.28 -2.31
CA LYS A 32 -13.37 -0.47 -3.07
C LYS A 32 -12.70 0.09 -4.32
N LEU A 33 -13.25 -0.27 -5.49
CA LEU A 33 -12.75 0.19 -6.78
C LEU A 33 -13.25 1.60 -7.10
N CYS A 34 -12.35 2.44 -7.60
CA CYS A 34 -12.67 3.78 -8.07
C CYS A 34 -12.49 3.89 -9.57
N SER A 35 -13.52 4.40 -10.27
CA SER A 35 -13.43 4.66 -11.70
C SER A 35 -12.50 5.84 -11.98
N ARG A 36 -11.62 5.70 -12.97
CA ARG A 36 -10.75 6.80 -13.43
C ARG A 36 -11.52 7.97 -14.03
N ASN A 37 -12.73 7.72 -14.50
CA ASN A 37 -13.62 8.71 -15.11
C ASN A 37 -14.59 9.34 -14.09
N ASP A 38 -14.50 8.96 -12.82
CA ASP A 38 -15.32 9.55 -11.77
C ASP A 38 -14.93 11.03 -11.58
N PRO A 39 -15.86 12.00 -11.74
CA PRO A 39 -15.57 13.41 -11.46
C PRO A 39 -15.16 13.67 -10.00
N LYS A 40 -15.40 12.71 -9.10
CA LYS A 40 -15.08 12.70 -7.67
C LYS A 40 -14.06 11.63 -7.30
N VAL A 41 -13.19 11.24 -8.24
CA VAL A 41 -12.20 10.17 -8.06
C VAL A 41 -11.35 10.32 -6.80
N GLU A 42 -10.99 11.56 -6.43
CA GLU A 42 -10.18 11.81 -5.23
C GLU A 42 -10.92 11.43 -3.94
N GLN A 43 -12.20 11.79 -3.82
CA GLN A 43 -13.03 11.42 -2.68
C GLN A 43 -13.30 9.91 -2.64
N CYS A 44 -13.46 9.29 -3.81
CA CYS A 44 -13.57 7.84 -3.91
C CYS A 44 -12.30 7.16 -3.34
N ILE A 45 -11.11 7.60 -3.76
CA ILE A 45 -9.84 7.02 -3.31
C ILE A 45 -9.67 7.20 -1.80
N ILE A 46 -9.93 8.40 -1.27
CA ILE A 46 -9.85 8.67 0.18
C ILE A 46 -10.78 7.71 0.94
N SER A 47 -12.03 7.59 0.50
CA SER A 47 -13.03 6.70 1.12
C SER A 47 -12.64 5.22 1.01
N ALA A 48 -12.00 4.82 -0.08
CA ALA A 48 -11.50 3.47 -0.28
C ALA A 48 -10.35 3.16 0.67
N VAL A 49 -9.40 4.08 0.83
CA VAL A 49 -8.26 3.96 1.75
C VAL A 49 -8.73 3.93 3.21
N ASP A 50 -9.68 4.79 3.59
CA ASP A 50 -10.24 4.78 4.95
C ASP A 50 -11.02 3.48 5.25
N HIS A 51 -11.68 2.89 4.25
CA HIS A 51 -12.38 1.62 4.40
C HIS A 51 -11.45 0.46 4.75
N ILE A 52 -10.25 0.43 4.14
CA ILE A 52 -9.24 -0.63 4.34
C ILE A 52 -8.20 -0.27 5.40
N ARG A 53 -8.40 0.80 6.18
CA ARG A 53 -7.42 1.30 7.14
C ARG A 53 -7.00 0.25 8.18
N LYS A 54 -7.96 -0.57 8.64
CA LYS A 54 -7.68 -1.69 9.55
C LYS A 54 -6.81 -2.75 8.88
N ASN A 55 -7.14 -3.14 7.65
CA ASN A 55 -6.37 -4.09 6.85
C ASN A 55 -4.94 -3.59 6.61
N LEU A 56 -4.77 -2.30 6.31
CA LEU A 56 -3.44 -1.67 6.19
C LEU A 56 -2.64 -1.74 7.51
N ALA A 57 -3.31 -1.55 8.65
CA ALA A 57 -2.67 -1.64 9.97
C ALA A 57 -2.17 -3.07 10.25
N GLU A 58 -3.00 -4.07 9.97
CA GLU A 58 -2.75 -5.48 10.27
C GLU A 58 -1.90 -6.20 9.21
N GLY A 59 -1.88 -5.68 7.97
CA GLY A 59 -1.26 -6.31 6.81
C GLY A 59 -2.09 -7.41 6.16
N ASP A 60 -3.31 -7.66 6.66
CA ASP A 60 -4.18 -8.74 6.22
C ASP A 60 -5.31 -8.20 5.34
N PHE A 61 -5.35 -8.67 4.09
CA PHE A 61 -6.37 -8.34 3.09
C PHE A 61 -7.17 -9.59 2.70
N GLY A 62 -7.23 -10.62 3.54
CA GLY A 62 -8.01 -11.83 3.29
C GLY A 62 -7.54 -12.61 2.06
N GLU A 63 -8.13 -13.78 1.85
CA GLU A 63 -7.91 -14.60 0.64
C GLU A 63 -6.42 -14.94 0.38
N GLY A 64 -5.59 -14.93 1.43
CA GLY A 64 -4.13 -15.15 1.32
C GLY A 64 -3.35 -13.97 0.73
N PHE A 65 -3.97 -12.79 0.62
CA PHE A 65 -3.30 -11.55 0.26
C PHE A 65 -2.78 -10.87 1.53
N ASP A 66 -1.50 -11.07 1.82
CA ASP A 66 -0.82 -10.44 2.93
C ASP A 66 0.21 -9.42 2.43
N VAL A 67 0.30 -8.29 3.12
CA VAL A 67 1.33 -7.27 2.92
C VAL A 67 2.01 -6.96 4.26
N PRO A 68 3.21 -6.35 4.24
CA PRO A 68 3.81 -5.88 5.48
C PRO A 68 2.86 -4.95 6.23
N LYS A 69 2.55 -5.32 7.47
CA LYS A 69 1.70 -4.53 8.36
C LYS A 69 2.28 -3.14 8.62
N LEU A 70 1.43 -2.13 8.70
CA LEU A 70 1.85 -0.78 9.12
C LEU A 70 2.05 -0.67 10.63
N GLU A 71 1.48 -1.59 11.43
CA GLU A 71 1.43 -1.47 12.89
C GLU A 71 1.67 -2.82 13.62
N PRO A 72 2.72 -2.95 14.46
CA PRO A 72 3.93 -2.14 14.42
C PRO A 72 4.68 -2.35 13.12
N LEU A 73 5.18 -1.27 12.53
CA LEU A 73 6.19 -1.35 11.48
C LEU A 73 7.51 -1.78 12.10
N TYR A 74 7.98 -2.97 11.76
CA TYR A 74 9.27 -3.50 12.22
C TYR A 74 10.39 -3.11 11.26
N VAL A 75 11.44 -2.49 11.79
CA VAL A 75 12.66 -2.14 11.05
C VAL A 75 13.85 -2.77 11.77
N GLU A 76 14.53 -3.71 11.10
CA GLU A 76 15.66 -4.45 11.68
C GLU A 76 16.79 -3.51 12.09
N GLN A 77 17.16 -2.59 11.20
CA GLN A 77 18.20 -1.60 11.45
C GLN A 77 17.94 -0.31 10.68
N MET A 78 18.10 0.83 11.35
CA MET A 78 18.07 2.16 10.73
C MET A 78 19.32 2.93 11.16
N LYS A 79 20.07 3.47 10.20
CA LYS A 79 21.24 4.32 10.43
C LYS A 79 20.94 5.72 9.95
N MET A 80 21.16 6.70 10.82
CA MET A 80 21.04 8.11 10.50
C MET A 80 22.37 8.80 10.78
N GLN A 81 22.87 9.54 9.81
CA GLN A 81 24.14 10.25 9.95
C GLN A 81 23.98 11.67 9.43
N ARG A 82 24.48 12.64 10.20
CA ARG A 82 24.57 14.04 9.80
C ARG A 82 25.98 14.53 10.09
N GLY A 83 26.80 14.59 9.04
CA GLY A 83 28.22 14.93 9.15
C GLY A 83 29.01 13.93 10.02
N GLN A 84 30.07 14.42 10.65
CA GLN A 84 30.82 13.65 11.65
C GLN A 84 30.26 13.81 13.07
N ASP A 85 29.45 14.85 13.29
CA ASP A 85 29.00 15.28 14.60
C ASP A 85 27.74 14.56 15.08
N PHE A 86 27.04 13.82 14.22
CA PHE A 86 25.86 13.05 14.60
C PHE A 86 25.75 11.73 13.85
N GLN A 87 25.71 10.65 14.60
CA GLN A 87 25.44 9.30 14.12
C GLN A 87 24.45 8.63 15.08
N ALA A 88 23.37 8.08 14.55
CA ALA A 88 22.38 7.32 15.27
C ALA A 88 22.17 5.97 14.59
N VAL A 89 22.21 4.89 15.37
CA VAL A 89 21.92 3.53 14.91
C VAL A 89 20.80 2.99 15.75
N PHE A 90 19.67 2.67 15.13
CA PHE A 90 18.53 1.99 15.74
C PHE A 90 18.51 0.54 15.28
N ASN A 91 18.25 -0.39 16.20
CA ASN A 91 18.11 -1.81 15.92
C ASN A 91 16.82 -2.36 16.53
N LYS A 92 16.17 -3.29 15.82
CA LYS A 92 14.92 -3.93 16.24
C LYS A 92 13.85 -2.90 16.61
N LEU A 93 13.64 -1.95 15.70
CA LEU A 93 12.75 -0.82 15.90
C LEU A 93 11.31 -1.22 15.57
N ASN A 94 10.42 -1.11 16.55
CA ASN A 94 8.98 -1.17 16.34
C ASN A 94 8.44 0.26 16.31
N VAL A 95 7.79 0.63 15.20
CA VAL A 95 7.15 1.93 15.02
C VAL A 95 5.64 1.78 15.12
N TYR A 96 5.02 2.58 15.96
CA TYR A 96 3.59 2.62 16.22
C TYR A 96 3.01 3.99 15.87
N GLY A 97 1.72 4.04 15.53
CA GLY A 97 0.94 5.22 15.21
C GLY A 97 0.83 5.51 13.71
N ALA A 98 1.54 4.77 12.85
CA ALA A 98 1.52 5.00 11.40
C ALA A 98 0.13 4.77 10.79
N SER A 99 -0.64 3.82 11.35
CA SER A 99 -2.04 3.55 10.94
C SER A 99 -3.02 4.70 11.23
N THR A 100 -2.64 5.67 12.07
CA THR A 100 -3.47 6.83 12.45
C THR A 100 -3.31 8.03 11.50
N PHE A 101 -2.71 7.82 10.33
CA PHE A 101 -2.49 8.83 9.32
C PHE A 101 -3.76 9.58 8.92
N LYS A 102 -3.66 10.84 8.50
CA LYS A 102 -4.76 11.63 7.94
C LYS A 102 -4.38 12.08 6.55
N ILE A 103 -5.25 11.82 5.57
CA ILE A 103 -5.06 12.32 4.22
C ILE A 103 -5.48 13.79 4.21
N ASP A 104 -4.51 14.69 4.17
CA ASP A 104 -4.75 16.13 4.19
C ASP A 104 -5.10 16.65 2.78
N ARG A 105 -4.47 16.06 1.75
CA ARG A 105 -4.76 16.37 0.34
C ARG A 105 -4.45 15.17 -0.54
N LEU A 106 -5.32 14.89 -1.50
CA LEU A 106 -5.06 13.94 -2.58
C LEU A 106 -5.37 14.63 -3.90
N GLN A 107 -4.41 14.65 -4.82
CA GLN A 107 -4.61 15.11 -6.19
C GLN A 107 -4.41 13.96 -7.16
N SER A 108 -5.43 13.57 -7.91
CA SER A 108 -5.35 12.47 -8.87
C SER A 108 -5.05 13.02 -10.28
N LYS A 109 -4.12 12.38 -11.00
CA LYS A 109 -3.79 12.68 -12.41
C LYS A 109 -4.01 11.42 -13.26
N PRO A 110 -5.25 11.09 -13.64
CA PRO A 110 -5.58 9.82 -14.31
C PRO A 110 -4.85 9.62 -15.65
N SER A 111 -4.59 10.69 -16.41
CA SER A 111 -3.83 10.64 -17.68
C SER A 111 -2.40 10.17 -17.49
N ASN A 112 -1.80 10.48 -16.33
CA ASN A 112 -0.40 10.24 -16.02
C ASN A 112 -0.22 9.08 -15.03
N LEU A 113 -1.31 8.40 -14.66
CA LEU A 113 -1.34 7.31 -13.66
C LEU A 113 -0.59 7.66 -12.37
N SER A 114 -0.72 8.91 -11.93
CA SER A 114 -0.05 9.42 -10.74
C SER A 114 -1.05 10.09 -9.80
N PHE A 115 -0.66 10.14 -8.54
CA PHE A 115 -1.38 10.86 -7.50
C PHE A 115 -0.37 11.56 -6.60
N ASP A 116 -0.69 12.79 -6.22
CA ASP A 116 0.05 13.52 -5.19
C ASP A 116 -0.73 13.39 -3.89
N LEU A 117 -0.06 12.89 -2.85
CA LEU A 117 -0.66 12.63 -1.54
C LEU A 117 0.07 13.44 -0.48
N VAL A 118 -0.68 14.25 0.26
CA VAL A 118 -0.22 14.92 1.48
C VAL A 118 -0.91 14.26 2.65
N THR A 119 -0.11 13.72 3.56
CA THR A 119 -0.59 12.93 4.70
C THR A 119 0.14 13.35 5.96
N SER A 120 -0.60 13.52 7.05
CA SER A 120 -0.07 13.80 8.37
C SER A 120 -0.21 12.57 9.28
N ILE A 121 0.75 12.34 10.16
CA ILE A 121 0.67 11.30 11.18
C ILE A 121 0.72 11.99 12.55
N PRO A 122 -0.38 12.00 13.33
CA PRO A 122 -0.46 12.81 14.55
C PRO A 122 0.58 12.46 15.61
N LYS A 123 0.93 11.18 15.73
CA LYS A 123 1.91 10.69 16.69
C LYS A 123 2.56 9.42 16.17
N LEU A 124 3.88 9.36 16.24
CA LEU A 124 4.66 8.14 16.06
C LEU A 124 5.37 7.80 17.37
N ASN A 125 5.31 6.52 17.78
CA ASN A 125 6.06 6.00 18.91
C ASN A 125 7.06 4.97 18.41
N PHE A 126 8.28 5.04 18.92
CA PHE A 126 9.40 4.20 18.49
C PHE A 126 9.91 3.41 19.70
N THR A 127 9.93 2.09 19.58
CA THR A 127 10.45 1.19 20.62
C THR A 127 11.54 0.32 20.02
N GLY A 128 12.77 0.43 20.51
CA GLY A 128 13.90 -0.35 19.98
C GLY A 128 15.19 -0.04 20.71
N LYS A 129 16.29 -0.64 20.27
CA LYS A 129 17.63 -0.35 20.79
C LYS A 129 18.26 0.77 19.98
N TYR A 130 18.92 1.72 20.64
CA TYR A 130 19.59 2.82 19.95
C TYR A 130 21.05 2.97 20.42
N SER A 131 21.90 3.45 19.52
CA SER A 131 23.25 3.92 19.81
C SER A 131 23.41 5.30 19.19
N LEU A 132 23.74 6.29 20.01
CA LEU A 132 23.89 7.68 19.61
C LEU A 132 25.35 8.10 19.84
N LYS A 133 25.98 8.60 18.78
CA LYS A 133 27.26 9.30 18.83
C LYS A 133 27.02 10.72 18.35
N MET A 134 27.06 11.68 19.27
CA MET A 134 26.87 13.09 18.95
C MET A 134 27.99 13.93 19.55
N LYS A 135 28.46 14.93 18.81
CA LYS A 135 29.37 15.97 19.28
C LYS A 135 28.54 17.21 19.59
N LEU A 136 28.41 17.53 20.87
CA LEU A 136 27.80 18.77 21.31
C LEU A 136 28.83 19.89 21.17
N LEU A 137 28.52 20.89 20.34
CA LEU A 137 29.25 22.16 20.34
C LEU A 137 28.81 22.95 21.57
N PHE A 138 29.57 22.86 22.66
CA PHE A 138 29.48 23.81 23.75
C PHE A 138 30.28 25.06 23.33
N LEU A 139 29.60 26.19 23.14
CA LEU A 139 30.26 27.49 23.05
C LEU A 139 30.75 27.85 24.45
N GLU A 140 32.07 27.89 24.63
CA GLU A 140 32.68 28.64 25.73
C GLU A 140 32.75 30.11 25.30
N LEU A 141 32.08 30.99 26.05
CA LEU A 141 32.29 32.44 26.03
C LEU A 141 32.84 32.86 27.40
#